data_AF-A0A2G9R3K9-F1
#
_entry.id   AF-A0A2G9R3K9-F1
#
_cell.length_a   1.000
_cell.length_b   1.000
_cell.length_c   1.000
_cell.angle_alpha   90.00
_cell.angle_beta   90.00
_cell.angle_gamma   90.00
#
_symmetry.space_group_name_H-M   'P 1'
#
loop_
_entity.id
_entity.type
_entity.pdbx_description
1 polymer ?
#
loop_
_entity_poly.entity_id
_entity_poly.type
_entity_poly.pdbx_seq_one_letter_code
_entity_poly.pdbx_strand_id
1 'polypeptide(L)'
;MYFCVLLEDIRRFRCQLSAYDDSSLRRIYEYYRDDLIYILENMDPHAVLVELQPRNVLNTDKYEPMEKDPSSFSRTLLQDIQDRGRKAVIGLWECLCALQKDHPHPNFLAVFDEIRQTGEGLVDQILLDELGHSLTPKLK
;
A
#
# COMPACT_ATOMS: atom_id res chain seq x y z
N MET A 1 -10.27 3.59 -24.54
CA MET A 1 -9.45 2.36 -24.52
C MET A 1 -8.43 2.30 -23.36
N TYR A 2 -8.25 3.37 -22.56
CA TYR A 2 -7.37 3.34 -21.37
C TYR A 2 -8.04 2.80 -20.09
N PHE A 3 -9.38 2.79 -20.03
CA PHE A 3 -10.13 2.42 -18.81
C PHE A 3 -10.10 0.91 -18.49
N CYS A 4 -10.10 0.02 -19.49
CA CYS A 4 -10.08 -1.42 -19.23
C CYS A 4 -8.73 -1.92 -18.71
N VAL A 5 -7.62 -1.33 -19.18
CA VAL A 5 -6.26 -1.75 -18.83
C VAL A 5 -6.00 -1.53 -17.33
N LEU A 6 -6.40 -0.37 -16.81
CA LEU A 6 -6.17 0.00 -15.41
C LEU A 6 -7.01 -0.85 -14.44
N LEU A 7 -8.23 -1.24 -14.81
CA LEU A 7 -9.08 -2.07 -13.95
C LEU A 7 -8.60 -3.53 -13.88
N GLU A 8 -8.08 -4.06 -14.97
CA GLU A 8 -7.45 -5.38 -15.00
C GLU A 8 -6.15 -5.40 -14.18
N ASP A 9 -5.35 -4.34 -14.26
CA ASP A 9 -4.14 -4.18 -13.46
C ASP A 9 -4.45 -4.12 -11.95
N ILE A 10 -5.49 -3.37 -11.54
CA ILE A 10 -5.93 -3.31 -10.14
C ILE A 10 -6.40 -4.68 -9.66
N ARG A 11 -7.19 -5.41 -10.47
CA ARG A 11 -7.66 -6.75 -10.11
C ARG A 11 -6.50 -7.73 -9.94
N ARG A 12 -5.53 -7.69 -10.85
CA ARG A 12 -4.33 -8.53 -10.79
C ARG A 12 -3.51 -8.22 -9.55
N PHE A 13 -3.30 -6.94 -9.26
CA PHE A 13 -2.60 -6.48 -8.06
C PHE A 13 -3.29 -6.95 -6.79
N ARG A 14 -4.62 -6.81 -6.71
CA ARG A 14 -5.41 -7.35 -5.60
C ARG A 14 -5.25 -8.85 -5.44
N CYS A 15 -5.33 -9.62 -6.53
CA CYS A 15 -5.14 -11.07 -6.49
C CYS A 15 -3.76 -11.45 -5.97
N GLN A 16 -2.73 -10.71 -6.39
CA GLN A 16 -1.36 -10.91 -5.91
C GLN A 16 -1.24 -10.63 -4.42
N LEU A 17 -1.73 -9.48 -3.94
CA LEU A 17 -1.75 -9.15 -2.50
C LEU A 17 -2.54 -10.19 -1.70
N SER A 18 -3.63 -10.71 -2.28
CA SER A 18 -4.47 -11.73 -1.68
C SER A 18 -3.82 -13.12 -1.66
N ALA A 19 -2.74 -13.35 -2.39
CA ALA A 19 -2.03 -14.63 -2.43
C ALA A 19 -0.99 -14.75 -1.30
N TYR A 20 -0.43 -13.65 -0.81
CA TYR A 20 0.46 -13.67 0.35
C TYR A 20 -0.26 -14.15 1.61
N ASP A 21 0.40 -14.91 2.47
CA ASP A 21 -0.12 -15.17 3.80
C ASP A 21 -0.11 -13.88 4.67
N ASP A 22 -0.74 -13.93 5.84
CA ASP A 22 -0.89 -12.74 6.69
C ASP A 22 0.45 -12.19 7.19
N SER A 23 1.45 -13.03 7.42
CA SER A 23 2.77 -12.57 7.88
C SER A 23 3.54 -11.89 6.75
N SER A 24 3.48 -12.45 5.55
CA SER A 24 4.05 -11.85 4.34
C SER A 24 3.41 -10.51 4.01
N LEU A 25 2.08 -10.43 4.02
CA LEU A 25 1.36 -9.19 3.75
C LEU A 25 1.69 -8.12 4.79
N ARG A 26 1.77 -8.50 6.07
CA ARG A 26 2.19 -7.60 7.14
C ARG A 26 3.60 -7.07 6.92
N ARG A 27 4.55 -7.93 6.56
CA ARG A 27 5.93 -7.52 6.27
C ARG A 27 6.00 -6.54 5.10
N ILE A 28 5.28 -6.82 4.01
CA ILE A 28 5.21 -5.89 2.85
C ILE A 28 4.66 -4.52 3.30
N TYR A 29 3.60 -4.52 4.11
CA TYR A 29 3.02 -3.29 4.63
C TYR A 29 3.99 -2.51 5.54
N GLU A 30 4.74 -3.20 6.40
CA GLU A 30 5.73 -2.60 7.28
C GLU A 30 6.94 -2.04 6.50
N TYR A 31 7.40 -2.76 5.48
CA TYR A 31 8.51 -2.35 4.61
C TYR A 31 8.20 -1.03 3.88
N TYR A 32 7.03 -0.92 3.27
CA TYR A 32 6.61 0.31 2.57
C TYR A 32 5.97 1.35 3.47
N ARG A 33 6.02 1.19 4.80
CA ARG A 33 5.27 2.08 5.71
C ARG A 33 5.67 3.55 5.56
N ASP A 34 6.97 3.82 5.45
CA ASP A 34 7.47 5.19 5.33
C ASP A 34 7.11 5.81 3.97
N ASP A 35 7.15 5.01 2.89
CA ASP A 35 6.65 5.44 1.58
C ASP A 35 5.15 5.73 1.60
N LEU A 36 4.36 4.88 2.27
CA LEU A 36 2.93 5.07 2.44
C LEU A 36 2.62 6.34 3.26
N ILE A 37 3.39 6.62 4.32
CA ILE A 37 3.28 7.88 5.08
C ILE A 37 3.52 9.05 4.13
N TYR A 38 4.63 9.04 3.40
CA TYR A 38 4.97 10.12 2.48
C TYR A 38 3.90 10.30 1.39
N ILE A 39 3.42 9.23 0.79
CA ILE A 39 2.36 9.27 -0.23
C ILE A 39 1.10 9.91 0.35
N LEU A 40 0.65 9.47 1.53
CA LEU A 40 -0.57 9.98 2.16
C LEU A 40 -0.42 11.43 2.64
N GLU A 41 0.75 11.84 3.12
CA GLU A 41 1.03 13.23 3.51
C GLU A 41 0.96 14.19 2.33
N ASN A 42 1.16 13.70 1.10
CA ASN A 42 1.13 14.47 -0.15
C ASN A 42 -0.16 14.25 -0.97
N MET A 43 -1.12 13.51 -0.44
CA MET A 43 -2.45 13.32 -1.04
C MET A 43 -3.47 14.21 -0.34
N ASP A 44 -4.59 14.48 -1.02
CA ASP A 44 -5.76 15.11 -0.41
C ASP A 44 -6.41 14.11 0.59
N PRO A 45 -6.39 14.37 1.91
CA PRO A 45 -6.97 13.47 2.90
C PRO A 45 -8.46 13.22 2.66
N HIS A 46 -9.18 14.22 2.14
CA HIS A 46 -10.61 14.10 1.85
C HIS A 46 -10.86 13.06 0.75
N ALA A 47 -10.09 13.12 -0.34
CA ALA A 47 -10.17 12.15 -1.43
C ALA A 47 -9.87 10.72 -0.95
N VAL A 48 -8.88 10.56 -0.07
CA VAL A 48 -8.55 9.27 0.56
C VAL A 48 -9.73 8.72 1.37
N LEU A 49 -10.35 9.55 2.19
CA LEU A 49 -11.49 9.14 3.02
C LEU A 49 -12.72 8.77 2.18
N VAL A 50 -13.06 9.59 1.17
CA VAL A 50 -14.17 9.32 0.24
C VAL A 50 -13.99 7.99 -0.47
N GLU A 51 -12.76 7.64 -0.89
CA GLU A 51 -12.49 6.38 -1.59
C GLU A 51 -12.41 5.17 -0.64
N LEU A 52 -12.03 5.36 0.62
CA LEU A 52 -12.03 4.31 1.65
C LEU A 52 -13.43 3.97 2.17
N GLN A 53 -14.33 4.95 2.25
CA GLN A 53 -15.68 4.80 2.79
C GLN A 53 -16.48 3.64 2.14
N PRO A 54 -16.61 3.53 0.79
CA PRO A 54 -17.36 2.44 0.16
C PRO A 54 -16.71 1.06 0.35
N ARG A 55 -15.42 1.01 0.69
CA ARG A 55 -14.68 -0.24 0.94
C ARG A 55 -14.88 -0.76 2.37
N ASN A 56 -15.56 0.00 3.23
CA ASN A 56 -15.82 -0.33 4.63
C ASN A 56 -14.54 -0.76 5.39
N VAL A 57 -13.43 -0.11 5.06
CA VAL A 57 -12.11 -0.40 5.63
C VAL A 57 -12.04 0.11 7.07
N LEU A 58 -12.53 1.33 7.30
CA LEU A 58 -12.50 2.05 8.57
C LEU A 58 -13.71 2.98 8.71
N ASN A 59 -14.03 3.37 9.95
CA ASN A 59 -14.90 4.52 10.19
C ASN A 59 -14.10 5.79 9.86
N THR A 60 -14.53 6.51 8.83
CA THR A 60 -13.85 7.68 8.28
C THR A 60 -14.09 8.96 9.09
N ASP A 61 -15.18 9.02 9.87
CA ASP A 61 -15.62 10.23 10.58
C ASP A 61 -14.58 10.73 11.60
N LYS A 62 -13.76 9.82 12.15
CA LYS A 62 -12.74 10.17 13.14
C LYS A 62 -11.53 10.91 12.54
N TYR A 63 -11.40 10.94 11.21
CA TYR A 63 -10.26 11.56 10.53
C TYR A 63 -10.55 12.95 9.98
N GLU A 64 -11.83 13.35 9.84
CA GLU A 64 -12.21 14.71 9.41
C GLU A 64 -11.51 15.81 10.24
N PRO A 65 -11.36 15.68 11.58
CA PRO A 65 -10.62 16.69 12.37
C PRO A 65 -9.13 16.77 12.05
N MET A 66 -8.56 15.74 11.41
CA MET A 66 -7.13 15.58 11.11
C MET A 66 -6.76 16.03 9.69
N GLU A 67 -7.72 16.46 8.85
CA GLU A 67 -7.46 16.92 7.48
C GLU A 67 -6.43 18.06 7.40
N LYS A 68 -6.29 18.84 8.48
CA LYS A 68 -5.33 19.96 8.59
C LYS A 68 -3.95 19.56 9.10
N ASP A 69 -3.77 18.29 9.47
CA ASP A 69 -2.49 17.72 9.93
C ASP A 69 -2.20 16.43 9.15
N PRO A 70 -1.61 16.56 7.94
CA PRO A 70 -1.34 15.42 7.06
C PRO A 70 -0.49 14.33 7.72
N SER A 71 0.41 14.70 8.63
CA SER A 71 1.30 13.74 9.29
C SER A 71 0.58 12.94 10.37
N SER A 72 -0.25 13.61 11.17
CA SER A 72 -1.12 12.91 12.12
C SER A 72 -2.13 12.01 11.41
N PHE A 73 -2.74 12.52 10.32
CA PHE A 73 -3.66 11.77 9.48
C PHE A 73 -3.03 10.50 8.92
N SER A 74 -1.90 10.61 8.20
CA SER A 74 -1.25 9.49 7.53
C SER A 74 -0.82 8.40 8.52
N ARG A 75 -0.16 8.78 9.61
CA ARG A 75 0.34 7.84 10.63
C ARG A 75 -0.80 7.13 11.35
N THR A 76 -1.84 7.86 11.73
CA THR A 76 -3.00 7.30 12.44
C THR A 76 -3.78 6.37 11.52
N LEU A 77 -4.07 6.81 10.29
CA LEU A 77 -4.75 6.00 9.29
C LEU A 77 -4.02 4.68 9.04
N LEU A 78 -2.71 4.73 8.80
CA LEU A 78 -1.93 3.53 8.55
C LEU A 78 -1.85 2.60 9.76
N GLN A 79 -1.78 3.13 10.98
CA GLN A 79 -1.83 2.29 12.18
C GLN A 79 -3.18 1.58 12.29
N ASP A 80 -4.28 2.31 12.14
CA ASP A 80 -5.63 1.74 12.22
C ASP A 80 -5.90 0.68 11.14
N ILE A 81 -5.41 0.89 9.92
CA ILE A 81 -5.51 -0.07 8.82
C ILE A 81 -4.77 -1.36 9.16
N GLN A 82 -3.56 -1.24 9.71
CA GLN A 82 -2.77 -2.39 10.14
C GLN A 82 -3.48 -3.16 11.25
N ASP A 83 -4.03 -2.45 12.25
CA ASP A 83 -4.72 -3.04 13.40
C ASP A 83 -6.04 -3.74 12.99
N ARG A 84 -6.69 -3.28 11.92
CA ARG A 84 -7.85 -3.95 11.31
C ARG A 84 -7.49 -5.20 10.52
N GLY A 85 -6.23 -5.37 10.17
CA GLY A 85 -5.68 -6.57 9.55
C GLY A 85 -5.87 -6.67 8.04
N ARG A 86 -5.70 -7.88 7.53
CA ARG A 86 -5.53 -8.21 6.09
C ARG A 86 -6.48 -7.47 5.15
N LYS A 87 -7.79 -7.52 5.42
CA LYS A 87 -8.80 -6.93 4.53
C LYS A 87 -8.66 -5.42 4.43
N ALA A 88 -8.33 -4.75 5.54
CA ALA A 88 -8.11 -3.32 5.56
C ALA A 88 -6.85 -2.92 4.79
N VAL A 89 -5.75 -3.67 4.98
CA VAL A 89 -4.50 -3.46 4.23
C VAL A 89 -4.73 -3.56 2.73
N ILE A 90 -5.39 -4.63 2.27
CA ILE A 90 -5.73 -4.79 0.84
C ILE A 90 -6.64 -3.64 0.37
N GLY A 91 -7.64 -3.27 1.17
CA GLY A 91 -8.55 -2.17 0.85
C GLY A 91 -7.87 -0.81 0.72
N LEU A 92 -6.82 -0.55 1.51
CA LEU A 92 -5.98 0.65 1.33
C LEU A 92 -5.26 0.65 -0.01
N TRP A 93 -4.62 -0.46 -0.36
CA TRP A 93 -3.93 -0.60 -1.63
C TRP A 93 -4.89 -0.39 -2.82
N GLU A 94 -6.09 -0.95 -2.75
CA GLU A 94 -7.15 -0.70 -3.76
C GLU A 94 -7.62 0.76 -3.79
N CYS A 95 -7.66 1.45 -2.65
CA CYS A 95 -7.97 2.87 -2.57
C CYS A 95 -6.90 3.70 -3.29
N LEU A 96 -5.62 3.50 -2.96
CA LEU A 96 -4.51 4.21 -3.58
C LEU A 96 -4.44 3.97 -5.10
N CYS A 97 -4.70 2.73 -5.53
CA CYS A 97 -4.81 2.42 -6.96
C CYS A 97 -5.95 3.19 -7.66
N ALA A 98 -7.11 3.33 -7.01
CA ALA A 98 -8.23 4.08 -7.56
C ALA A 98 -7.90 5.58 -7.64
N LEU A 99 -7.29 6.13 -6.59
CA LEU A 99 -6.87 7.52 -6.54
C LEU A 99 -5.80 7.84 -7.58
N GLN A 100 -4.90 6.90 -7.90
CA GLN A 100 -3.85 7.11 -8.91
C GLN A 100 -4.39 7.55 -10.28
N LYS A 101 -5.64 7.20 -10.60
CA LYS A 101 -6.29 7.62 -11.85
C LYS A 101 -6.57 9.12 -11.89
N ASP A 102 -7.06 9.68 -10.79
CA ASP A 102 -7.52 11.06 -10.72
C ASP A 102 -6.46 11.98 -10.05
N HIS A 103 -5.55 11.39 -9.27
CA HIS A 103 -4.49 12.02 -8.49
C HIS A 103 -3.19 11.20 -8.60
N PRO A 104 -2.49 11.25 -9.75
CA PRO A 104 -1.30 10.45 -9.96
C PRO A 104 -0.17 10.86 -9.02
N HIS A 105 0.34 9.93 -8.23
CA HIS A 105 1.49 10.12 -7.35
C HIS A 105 2.67 9.27 -7.84
N PRO A 106 3.84 9.87 -8.15
CA PRO A 106 4.96 9.14 -8.74
C PRO A 106 5.54 8.07 -7.81
N ASN A 107 5.61 8.34 -6.49
CA ASN A 107 6.12 7.34 -5.55
C ASN A 107 5.15 6.17 -5.38
N PHE A 108 3.83 6.42 -5.47
CA PHE A 108 2.87 5.32 -5.43
C PHE A 108 3.01 4.46 -6.68
N LEU A 109 3.18 5.07 -7.85
CA LEU A 109 3.43 4.33 -9.09
C LEU A 109 4.69 3.46 -8.99
N ALA A 110 5.78 3.99 -8.43
CA ALA A 110 7.02 3.24 -8.24
C ALA A 110 6.83 2.02 -7.31
N VAL A 111 6.21 2.22 -6.14
CA VAL A 111 5.91 1.14 -5.19
C VAL A 111 4.96 0.11 -5.82
N PHE A 112 3.91 0.57 -6.50
CA PHE A 112 2.95 -0.28 -7.19
C PHE A 112 3.63 -1.14 -8.27
N ASP A 113 4.50 -0.55 -9.09
CA ASP A 113 5.22 -1.28 -10.13
C ASP A 113 6.22 -2.26 -9.55
N GLU A 114 6.94 -1.91 -8.47
CA GLU A 114 7.86 -2.83 -7.79
C GLU A 114 7.11 -4.07 -7.28
N ILE A 115 6.05 -3.87 -6.48
CA ILE A 115 5.26 -4.99 -5.96
C ILE A 115 4.75 -5.85 -7.11
N ARG A 116 4.19 -5.24 -8.16
CA ARG A 116 3.64 -5.95 -9.32
C ARG A 116 4.68 -6.73 -10.10
N GLN A 117 5.89 -6.20 -10.25
CA GLN A 117 6.96 -6.84 -11.03
C GLN A 117 7.65 -7.95 -10.24
N THR A 118 7.91 -7.74 -8.95
CA THR A 118 8.63 -8.73 -8.13
C THR A 118 7.74 -9.92 -7.76
N GLY A 119 6.43 -9.69 -7.55
CA GLY A 119 5.49 -10.79 -7.36
C GLY A 119 5.83 -11.64 -6.14
N GLU A 120 5.80 -12.96 -6.32
CA GLU A 120 6.07 -13.94 -5.26
C GLU A 120 7.45 -13.75 -4.58
N GLY A 121 8.44 -13.21 -5.31
CA GLY A 121 9.78 -12.97 -4.77
C GLY A 121 9.91 -11.73 -3.88
N LEU A 122 8.84 -10.94 -3.71
CA LEU A 122 8.90 -9.66 -2.99
C LEU A 122 9.30 -9.83 -1.53
N VAL A 123 8.76 -10.84 -0.86
CA VAL A 123 9.08 -11.09 0.56
C VAL A 123 10.54 -11.49 0.72
N ASP A 124 11.07 -12.27 -0.21
CA ASP A 124 12.48 -12.67 -0.21
C ASP A 124 13.40 -11.48 -0.47
N GLN A 125 13.02 -10.57 -1.38
CA GLN A 125 13.73 -9.32 -1.62
C GLN A 125 13.76 -8.45 -0.36
N ILE A 126 12.60 -8.23 0.29
CA ILE A 126 12.52 -7.46 1.54
C ILE A 126 13.42 -8.07 2.62
N LEU A 127 13.41 -9.40 2.77
CA LEU A 127 14.27 -10.09 3.71
C LEU A 127 15.76 -9.90 3.42
N LEU A 128 16.14 -9.89 2.14
CA LEU A 128 17.53 -9.64 1.72
C LEU A 128 17.95 -8.19 2.00
N ASP A 129 17.05 -7.24 1.83
CA ASP A 129 17.31 -5.82 2.07
C ASP A 129 17.41 -5.53 3.59
N GLU A 130 16.54 -6.12 4.41
CA GLU A 130 16.55 -5.96 5.88
C GLU A 130 17.74 -6.67 6.55
N LEU A 131 18.06 -7.89 6.12
CA LEU A 131 19.12 -8.71 6.73
C LEU A 131 20.50 -8.46 6.12
N GLY A 132 20.56 -7.68 5.04
CA GLY A 132 21.69 -7.55 4.17
C GLY A 132 21.97 -8.83 3.39
N HIS A 133 22.74 -8.72 2.30
CA HIS A 133 23.32 -9.90 1.67
C HIS A 133 24.17 -10.64 2.69
N SER A 134 23.76 -11.85 3.10
CA SER A 134 24.72 -12.84 3.54
C SER A 134 25.59 -13.17 2.32
N LEU A 135 26.61 -12.34 2.07
CA LEU A 135 27.64 -12.57 1.06
C LEU A 135 28.45 -13.80 1.50
N THR A 136 27.93 -14.98 1.23
CA THR A 136 28.76 -16.16 1.08
C THR A 136 28.41 -16.91 -0.21
N PRO A 137 28.85 -16.42 -1.38
CA PRO A 137 29.32 -17.35 -2.37
C PRO A 137 30.66 -17.89 -1.88
N LYS A 138 30.65 -19.03 -1.17
CA LYS A 138 31.83 -19.91 -1.19
C LYS A 138 31.93 -20.44 -2.62
N LEU A 139 32.58 -19.67 -3.48
CA LEU A 139 33.15 -20.17 -4.73
C LEU A 139 34.14 -21.27 -4.33
N LYS A 140 33.86 -22.50 -4.78
CA LYS A 140 34.85 -23.58 -4.88
C LYS A 140 35.37 -23.60 -6.31
#